data_AF-A0AAD0YJE2-F1
#
_entry.id   AF-A0AAD0YJE2-F1
#
_cell.length_a   1.000
_cell.length_b   1.000
_cell.length_c   1.000
_cell.angle_alpha   90.00
_cell.angle_beta   90.00
_cell.angle_gamma   90.00
#
_symmetry.space_group_name_H-M   'P 1'
#
loop_
_entity.id
_entity.type
_entity.pdbx_description
1 polymer ?
#
loop_
_entity_poly.entity_id
_entity_poly.type
_entity_poly.pdbx_seq_one_letter_code
_entity_poly.pdbx_strand_id
1 'polypeptide(L)'
;MKLSDKPTAYVLLKAGTNSEWDNCNFAIVHITEDWKKEQQKRLEMVKPFEEDYFLQSLNYYDTAVDFYTADEDDNPDLYKWLENKPMAYVDIDKEELQTLSVPENRLDCYRLVLYKTGTAMYKAYGKHTSEEFWSEEFPLSQLITEVCI
;
A
#
# COMPACT_ATOMS: atom_id res chain seq x y z
N MET A 1 -1.01 -9.73 14.21
CA MET A 1 -0.62 -9.88 12.80
C MET A 1 0.53 -10.85 12.76
N LYS A 2 0.66 -11.68 11.72
CA LYS A 2 1.81 -12.59 11.54
C LYS A 2 2.31 -12.57 10.11
N LEU A 3 3.62 -12.64 9.92
CA LEU A 3 4.22 -12.80 8.60
C LEU A 3 3.75 -14.10 7.95
N SER A 4 3.45 -14.06 6.66
CA SER A 4 3.08 -15.22 5.86
C SER A 4 4.04 -15.41 4.68
N ASP A 5 4.46 -16.65 4.45
CA ASP A 5 5.26 -17.03 3.28
C ASP A 5 4.39 -17.28 2.03
N LYS A 6 3.07 -17.26 2.19
CA LYS A 6 2.10 -17.47 1.11
C LYS A 6 1.30 -16.20 0.85
N PRO A 7 0.76 -16.02 -0.36
CA PRO A 7 -0.18 -14.94 -0.63
C PRO A 7 -1.38 -15.02 0.33
N THR A 8 -1.74 -13.87 0.93
CA THR A 8 -2.91 -13.70 1.78
C THR A 8 -3.79 -12.57 1.24
N ALA A 9 -4.95 -12.35 1.87
CA ALA A 9 -5.81 -11.22 1.55
C ALA A 9 -5.23 -9.87 2.01
N TYR A 10 -4.13 -9.84 2.76
CA TYR A 10 -3.58 -8.62 3.33
C TYR A 10 -2.08 -8.51 3.05
N VAL A 11 -1.68 -7.37 2.48
CA VAL A 11 -0.28 -7.06 2.24
C VAL A 11 0.13 -5.88 3.08
N LEU A 12 1.16 -6.10 3.89
CA LEU A 12 1.87 -5.07 4.62
C LEU A 12 2.82 -4.35 3.67
N LEU A 13 2.76 -3.02 3.65
CA LEU A 13 3.65 -2.15 2.89
C LEU A 13 4.46 -1.28 3.84
N LYS A 14 5.73 -1.06 3.49
CA LYS A 14 6.52 0.00 4.12
C LYS A 14 5.91 1.36 3.78
N ALA A 15 5.77 2.23 4.76
CA ALA A 15 5.08 3.51 4.60
C ALA A 15 5.72 4.59 5.45
N GLY A 16 5.32 5.83 5.18
CA GLY A 16 5.76 7.01 5.92
C GLY A 16 4.81 8.18 5.77
N THR A 17 5.12 9.26 6.48
CA THR A 17 4.44 10.55 6.39
C THR A 17 5.47 11.68 6.44
N ASN A 18 5.09 12.85 5.92
CA ASN A 18 5.88 14.08 6.06
C ASN A 18 5.36 14.96 7.20
N SER A 19 4.42 14.46 8.01
CA SER A 19 3.92 15.18 9.18
C SER A 19 5.01 15.35 10.22
N GLU A 20 5.05 16.53 10.84
CA GLU A 20 5.88 16.81 12.01
C GLU A 20 5.17 16.46 13.33
N TRP A 21 3.88 16.14 13.27
CA TRP A 21 2.98 16.02 14.42
C TRP A 21 2.25 14.67 14.48
N ASP A 22 2.30 13.91 13.40
CA ASP A 22 1.62 12.62 13.25
C ASP A 22 2.62 11.57 12.76
N ASN A 23 2.25 10.30 12.89
CA ASN A 23 3.11 9.17 12.57
C ASN A 23 2.47 8.28 11.51
N CYS A 24 3.32 7.54 10.81
CA CYS A 24 2.92 6.49 9.88
C CYS A 24 4.10 5.54 9.74
N ASN A 25 3.89 4.28 10.12
CA ASN A 25 4.96 3.27 10.18
C ASN A 25 4.80 2.22 9.09
N PHE A 26 3.55 1.90 8.72
CA PHE A 26 3.23 0.94 7.67
C PHE A 26 1.83 1.20 7.11
N ALA A 27 1.55 0.55 5.98
CA ALA A 27 0.21 0.50 5.41
C ALA A 27 -0.21 -0.95 5.19
N ILE A 28 -1.51 -1.23 5.22
CA ILE A 28 -2.05 -2.56 4.89
C ILE A 28 -3.01 -2.40 3.72
N VAL A 29 -2.80 -3.21 2.69
CA VAL A 29 -3.68 -3.31 1.52
C VAL A 29 -4.54 -4.56 1.66
N HIS A 30 -5.86 -4.40 1.52
CA HIS A 30 -6.79 -5.51 1.44
C HIS A 30 -6.99 -5.93 -0.02
N ILE A 31 -6.45 -7.11 -0.36
CA ILE A 31 -6.47 -7.69 -1.70
C ILE A 31 -7.71 -8.58 -1.84
N THR A 32 -8.70 -8.07 -2.55
CA THR A 32 -9.87 -8.84 -2.99
C THR A 32 -9.73 -9.31 -4.44
N GLU A 33 -10.53 -10.29 -4.85
CA GLU A 33 -10.55 -10.74 -6.25
C GLU A 33 -10.98 -9.64 -7.23
N ASP A 34 -11.92 -8.78 -6.82
CA ASP A 34 -12.34 -7.64 -7.63
C ASP A 34 -11.22 -6.59 -7.73
N TRP A 35 -10.48 -6.36 -6.64
CA TRP A 35 -9.31 -5.51 -6.66
C TRP A 35 -8.25 -6.06 -7.62
N LYS A 36 -7.92 -7.36 -7.57
CA LYS A 36 -6.95 -8.00 -8.48
C LYS A 36 -7.32 -7.81 -9.94
N LYS A 37 -8.58 -8.09 -10.30
CA LYS A 37 -9.09 -7.90 -11.67
C LYS A 37 -8.98 -6.45 -12.13
N GLU A 38 -9.27 -5.51 -11.25
CA GLU A 38 -9.20 -4.09 -11.58
C GLU A 38 -7.75 -3.62 -11.76
N GLN A 39 -6.84 -4.05 -10.89
CA GLN A 39 -5.41 -3.74 -11.03
C GLN A 39 -4.78 -4.39 -12.28
N GLN A 40 -5.24 -5.58 -12.68
CA GLN A 40 -4.82 -6.20 -13.93
C GLN A 40 -5.16 -5.33 -15.15
N LYS A 41 -6.39 -4.80 -15.23
CA LYS A 41 -6.77 -3.89 -16.31
C LYS A 41 -5.90 -2.63 -16.31
N ARG A 42 -5.65 -2.04 -15.14
CA ARG A 42 -4.83 -0.83 -15.02
C ARG A 42 -3.38 -1.08 -15.45
N LEU A 43 -2.81 -2.23 -15.10
CA LEU A 43 -1.49 -2.64 -15.60
C LEU A 43 -1.48 -2.81 -17.12
N GLU A 44 -2.51 -3.40 -17.71
CA GLU A 44 -2.64 -3.49 -19.17
C GLU A 44 -2.76 -2.10 -19.83
N MET A 45 -3.46 -1.16 -19.18
CA MET A 45 -3.61 0.21 -19.67
C MET A 45 -2.32 1.03 -19.64
N VAL A 46 -1.40 0.76 -18.69
CA VAL A 46 -0.17 1.55 -18.57
C VAL A 46 0.95 1.07 -19.50
N LYS A 47 0.92 -0.21 -19.92
CA LYS A 47 1.94 -0.85 -20.78
C LYS A 47 2.32 -0.03 -22.03
N PRO A 48 1.39 0.57 -22.79
CA PRO A 48 1.75 1.32 -23.99
C PRO A 48 2.65 2.53 -23.74
N PHE A 49 2.77 2.97 -22.48
CA PHE A 49 3.54 4.15 -22.08
C PHE A 49 4.91 3.83 -21.48
N GLU A 50 5.35 2.57 -21.46
CA GLU A 50 6.62 2.15 -20.84
C GLU A 50 7.82 3.01 -21.31
N GLU A 51 7.89 3.28 -22.62
CA GLU A 51 8.94 4.09 -23.25
C GLU A 51 8.60 5.60 -23.34
N ASP A 52 7.42 6.03 -22.88
CA ASP A 52 7.02 7.43 -22.95
C ASP A 52 7.75 8.25 -21.88
N TYR A 53 8.71 9.07 -22.31
CA TYR A 53 9.48 9.92 -21.40
C TYR A 53 8.64 10.98 -20.67
N PHE A 54 7.51 11.40 -21.23
CA PHE A 54 6.67 12.47 -20.67
C PHE A 54 5.60 11.95 -19.70
N LEU A 55 5.32 10.65 -19.69
CA LEU A 55 4.40 10.04 -18.74
C LEU A 55 5.17 9.49 -17.52
N GLN A 56 4.85 10.01 -16.34
CA GLN A 56 5.36 9.47 -15.08
C GLN A 56 4.47 8.35 -14.54
N SER A 57 3.17 8.64 -14.34
CA SER A 57 2.25 7.72 -13.68
C SER A 57 0.77 8.03 -14.01
N LEU A 58 -0.07 7.02 -13.82
CA LEU A 58 -1.53 7.12 -13.81
C LEU A 58 -2.01 7.11 -12.36
N ASN A 59 -3.01 7.93 -12.03
CA ASN A 59 -3.50 8.08 -10.65
C ASN A 59 -4.96 7.65 -10.58
N TYR A 60 -5.25 6.68 -9.71
CA TYR A 60 -6.59 6.14 -9.52
C TYR A 60 -7.06 6.40 -8.09
N TYR A 61 -8.30 6.81 -7.93
CA TYR A 61 -8.94 6.77 -6.61
C TYR A 61 -9.07 5.31 -6.19
N ASP A 62 -8.48 4.96 -5.06
CA ASP A 62 -8.43 3.58 -4.57
C ASP A 62 -8.25 3.57 -3.05
N THR A 63 -9.22 2.98 -2.35
CA THR A 63 -9.28 2.92 -0.88
C THR A 63 -9.06 1.50 -0.36
N ALA A 64 -8.36 0.65 -1.11
CA ALA A 64 -8.01 -0.69 -0.64
C ALA A 64 -6.90 -0.68 0.43
N VAL A 65 -6.34 0.49 0.73
CA VAL A 65 -5.26 0.69 1.69
C VAL A 65 -5.75 1.49 2.90
N ASP A 66 -5.22 1.14 4.06
CA ASP A 66 -5.25 1.97 5.26
C ASP A 66 -3.82 2.15 5.79
N PHE A 67 -3.56 3.28 6.44
CA PHE A 67 -2.27 3.63 7.04
C PHE A 67 -2.32 3.48 8.56
N TYR A 68 -1.21 3.04 9.14
CA TYR A 68 -1.16 2.64 10.55
C TYR A 68 0.11 3.15 11.23
N THR A 69 0.00 3.26 12.54
CA THR A 69 1.10 3.59 13.44
C THR A 69 1.47 2.38 14.28
N ALA A 70 2.75 2.29 14.62
CA ALA A 70 3.28 1.34 15.58
C ALA A 70 4.48 1.97 16.26
N ASP A 71 4.62 1.71 17.56
CA ASP A 71 5.85 1.99 18.26
C ASP A 71 6.90 0.91 17.89
N GLU A 72 8.11 1.35 17.52
CA GLU A 72 9.21 0.45 17.13
C GLU A 72 9.66 -0.44 18.29
N ASP A 73 9.64 0.08 19.51
CA ASP A 73 10.05 -0.65 20.70
C ASP A 73 9.04 -1.78 21.01
N ASP A 74 7.75 -1.54 20.74
CA ASP A 74 6.69 -2.52 20.95
C ASP A 74 6.53 -3.51 19.79
N ASN A 75 6.97 -3.14 18.57
CA ASN A 75 6.73 -3.91 17.34
C ASN A 75 8.01 -4.13 16.49
N PRO A 76 9.12 -4.62 17.07
CA PRO A 76 10.40 -4.73 16.37
C PRO A 76 10.37 -5.70 15.19
N ASP A 77 9.45 -6.67 15.20
CA ASP A 77 9.29 -7.63 14.12
C ASP A 77 8.74 -6.98 12.84
N LEU A 78 7.89 -5.96 12.96
CA LEU A 78 7.27 -5.28 11.82
C LEU A 78 8.33 -4.58 10.95
N TYR A 79 9.29 -3.93 11.60
CA TYR A 79 10.43 -3.29 10.96
C TYR A 79 11.36 -4.29 10.29
N LYS A 80 11.66 -5.41 10.97
CA LYS A 80 12.47 -6.50 10.40
C LYS A 80 11.81 -7.14 9.17
N TRP A 81 10.49 -7.27 9.15
CA TRP A 81 9.78 -7.86 8.01
C TRP A 81 9.88 -7.01 6.74
N LEU A 82 10.10 -5.71 6.85
CA LEU A 82 10.16 -4.76 5.73
C LEU A 82 11.57 -4.18 5.49
N GLU A 83 12.58 -4.59 6.26
CA GLU A 83 13.93 -4.00 6.22
C GLU A 83 14.54 -3.98 4.81
N ASN A 84 14.38 -5.07 4.06
CA ASN A 84 15.00 -5.26 2.74
C ASN A 84 14.00 -5.43 1.60
N LYS A 85 12.71 -5.15 1.84
CA LYS A 85 11.65 -5.32 0.84
C LYS A 85 10.49 -4.35 1.09
N PRO A 86 9.86 -3.81 0.03
CA PRO A 86 8.80 -2.82 0.18
C PRO A 86 7.48 -3.40 0.72
N MET A 87 7.33 -4.73 0.70
CA MET A 87 6.09 -5.40 1.09
C MET A 87 6.29 -6.81 1.66
N ALA A 88 5.28 -7.27 2.41
CA ALA A 88 5.18 -8.64 2.92
C ALA A 88 3.72 -9.09 3.01
N TYR A 89 3.45 -10.38 2.79
CA TYR A 89 2.13 -10.95 3.09
C TYR A 89 1.97 -11.18 4.58
N VAL A 90 0.78 -10.91 5.10
CA VAL A 90 0.48 -11.07 6.51
C VAL A 90 -0.85 -11.78 6.72
N ASP A 91 -0.89 -12.63 7.73
CA ASP A 91 -2.12 -13.19 8.28
C ASP A 91 -2.59 -12.25 9.40
N ILE A 92 -3.76 -11.64 9.16
CA ILE A 92 -4.46 -10.75 10.09
C ILE A 92 -5.96 -10.90 9.83
N ASP A 93 -6.76 -10.90 10.89
CA ASP A 93 -8.21 -10.91 10.79
C ASP A 93 -8.80 -9.50 10.99
N LYS A 94 -10.10 -9.36 10.76
CA LYS A 94 -10.78 -8.06 10.82
C LYS A 94 -10.84 -7.48 12.23
N GLU A 95 -10.87 -8.33 13.26
CA GLU A 95 -10.97 -7.90 14.65
C GLU A 95 -9.61 -7.34 15.07
N GLU A 96 -8.53 -8.05 14.74
CA GLU A 96 -7.16 -7.60 14.95
C GLU A 96 -6.86 -6.31 14.17
N LEU A 97 -7.30 -6.19 12.91
CA LEU A 97 -7.10 -4.98 12.10
C LEU A 97 -7.73 -3.73 12.75
N GLN A 98 -8.88 -3.88 13.42
CA GLN A 98 -9.56 -2.78 14.13
C GLN A 98 -8.86 -2.35 15.41
N THR A 99 -7.95 -3.18 15.95
CA THR A 99 -7.18 -2.85 17.15
C THR A 99 -5.88 -2.11 16.85
N LEU A 100 -5.47 -2.06 15.58
CA LEU A 100 -4.25 -1.36 15.17
C LEU A 100 -4.41 0.15 15.34
N SER A 101 -3.33 0.79 15.78
CA SER A 101 -3.25 2.25 15.88
C SER A 101 -3.19 2.87 14.48
N VAL A 102 -3.89 3.99 14.31
CA VAL A 102 -3.96 4.76 13.06
C VAL A 102 -3.36 6.15 13.28
N PRO A 103 -2.98 6.87 12.20
CA PRO A 103 -2.60 8.27 12.30
C PRO A 103 -3.66 9.13 12.99
N GLU A 104 -3.24 10.18 13.68
CA GLU A 104 -4.14 11.15 14.31
C GLU A 104 -4.96 11.92 13.25
N ASN A 105 -4.32 12.21 12.12
CA ASN A 105 -4.98 12.81 10.99
C ASN A 105 -6.02 11.86 10.39
N ARG A 106 -7.24 12.39 10.23
CA ARG A 106 -8.18 11.78 9.31
C ARG A 106 -7.66 11.95 7.88
N LEU A 107 -7.40 10.83 7.22
CA LEU A 107 -6.91 10.81 5.85
C LEU A 107 -8.05 10.90 4.81
N ASP A 108 -7.76 11.51 3.67
CA ASP A 108 -8.62 11.65 2.50
C ASP A 108 -7.77 11.61 1.21
N CYS A 109 -8.41 11.74 0.04
CA CYS A 109 -7.74 11.78 -1.27
C CYS A 109 -6.87 10.54 -1.55
N TYR A 110 -7.33 9.37 -1.09
CA TYR A 110 -6.68 8.09 -1.33
C TYR A 110 -6.46 7.80 -2.81
N ARG A 111 -5.23 7.45 -3.16
CA ARG A 111 -4.81 7.20 -4.54
C ARG A 111 -3.88 6.00 -4.63
N LEU A 112 -4.11 5.18 -5.64
CA LEU A 112 -3.08 4.30 -6.19
C LEU A 112 -2.38 5.03 -7.34
N VAL A 113 -1.10 5.30 -7.17
CA VAL A 113 -0.22 5.85 -8.20
C VAL A 113 0.42 4.66 -8.91
N LEU A 114 0.05 4.45 -10.18
CA LEU A 114 0.58 3.38 -11.02
C LEU A 114 1.62 3.96 -11.98
N TYR A 115 2.87 3.55 -11.82
CA TYR A 115 3.95 3.96 -12.71
C TYR A 115 3.94 3.14 -13.99
N LYS A 116 4.48 3.74 -15.07
CA LYS A 116 4.63 3.07 -16.37
C LYS A 116 5.54 1.83 -16.36
N THR A 117 6.36 1.70 -15.33
CA THR A 117 7.21 0.53 -15.04
C THR A 117 6.42 -0.66 -14.46
N GLY A 118 5.14 -0.48 -14.14
CA GLY A 118 4.30 -1.50 -13.49
C GLY A 118 4.47 -1.60 -11.97
N THR A 119 5.26 -0.71 -11.36
CA THR A 119 5.26 -0.51 -9.91
C THR A 119 4.13 0.44 -9.52
N ALA A 120 3.67 0.34 -8.27
CA ALA A 120 2.67 1.24 -7.74
C ALA A 120 3.03 1.69 -6.33
N MET A 121 2.46 2.82 -5.90
CA MET A 121 2.48 3.26 -4.52
C MET A 121 1.10 3.79 -4.13
N TYR A 122 0.76 3.68 -2.86
CA TYR A 122 -0.42 4.33 -2.32
C TYR A 122 -0.06 5.70 -1.75
N LYS A 123 -1.00 6.63 -1.88
CA LYS A 123 -0.95 7.95 -1.26
C LYS A 123 -2.28 8.31 -0.64
N ALA A 124 -2.24 9.02 0.48
CA ALA A 124 -3.37 9.71 1.08
C ALA A 124 -2.88 11.03 1.68
N TYR A 125 -3.82 11.90 2.03
CA TYR A 125 -3.50 13.22 2.56
C TYR A 125 -4.32 13.49 3.82
N GLY A 126 -3.70 14.13 4.82
CA GLY A 126 -4.40 14.65 5.97
C GLY A 126 -5.49 15.63 5.53
N LYS A 127 -6.74 15.34 5.88
CA LYS A 127 -7.93 16.05 5.37
C LYS A 127 -7.87 17.57 5.58
N HIS A 128 -7.20 18.02 6.64
CA HIS A 128 -7.12 19.42 7.04
C HIS A 128 -5.70 19.99 7.01
N THR A 129 -4.67 19.14 7.02
CA THR A 129 -3.27 19.55 7.07
C THR A 129 -2.58 19.47 5.70
N SER A 130 -3.14 18.69 4.77
CA SER A 130 -2.50 18.34 3.49
C SER A 130 -1.16 17.61 3.63
N GLU A 131 -0.85 17.11 4.83
CA GLU A 131 0.30 16.23 5.06
C GLU A 131 0.12 14.95 4.25
N GLU A 132 1.20 14.47 3.65
CA GLU A 132 1.20 13.32 2.76
C GLU A 132 1.51 12.06 3.54
N PHE A 133 0.76 10.99 3.27
CA PHE A 133 0.98 9.65 3.76
C PHE A 133 1.17 8.75 2.55
N TRP A 134 2.26 7.98 2.51
CA TRP A 134 2.60 7.20 1.33
C TRP A 134 3.19 5.84 1.67
N SER A 135 2.94 4.85 0.81
CA SER A 135 3.72 3.61 0.81
C SER A 135 5.00 3.78 0.02
N GLU A 136 6.02 2.94 0.27
CA GLU A 136 7.07 2.72 -0.71
C GLU A 136 6.48 2.10 -1.99
N GLU A 137 7.23 2.23 -3.09
CA GLU A 137 6.85 1.61 -4.35
C GLU A 137 6.96 0.08 -4.26
N PHE A 138 5.92 -0.62 -4.72
CA PHE A 138 5.85 -2.06 -4.75
C PHE A 138 5.49 -2.59 -6.15
N PRO A 139 5.94 -3.80 -6.51
CA PRO A 139 5.62 -4.40 -7.81
C PRO A 139 4.17 -4.89 -7.83
N LEU A 140 3.28 -4.16 -8.50
CA LEU A 140 1.84 -4.47 -8.53
C LEU A 140 1.56 -5.84 -9.17
N SER A 141 2.38 -6.24 -10.14
CA SER A 141 2.29 -7.55 -10.81
C SER A 141 2.36 -8.72 -9.82
N GLN A 142 3.20 -8.64 -8.78
CA GLN A 142 3.33 -9.70 -7.78
C GLN A 142 2.02 -9.94 -7.00
N LEU A 143 1.16 -8.93 -6.88
CA LEU A 143 -0.09 -9.03 -6.12
C LEU A 143 -1.26 -9.58 -6.93
N ILE A 144 -1.17 -9.54 -8.27
CA ILE A 144 -2.26 -9.96 -9.16
C ILE A 144 -2.00 -11.31 -9.85
N THR A 145 -0.80 -11.88 -9.69
CA THR A 145 -0.39 -13.11 -10.38
C THR A 145 -1.01 -14.35 -9.73
N GLU A 146 -2.34 -14.49 -9.81
CA GLU A 146 -3.10 -15.75 -9.57
C GLU A 146 -4.43 -15.81 -10.36
N VAL A 147 -4.75 -14.84 -11.22
CA VAL A 147 -5.94 -14.95 -12.09
C VAL A 147 -5.60 -15.88 -13.25
N CYS A 148 -5.79 -17.18 -13.05
CA CYS A 148 -5.84 -18.14 -14.15
C CYS A 148 -6.94 -17.72 -15.12
N ILE A 149 -6.57 -17.49 -16.38
CA ILE A 149 -7.50 -17.33 -17.51
C ILE A 149 -8.14 -18.68 -17.81
#